data_AF-A0A2V7EWR9-F1
#
_entry.id   AF-A0A2V7EWR9-F1
#
_cell.length_a   1.000
_cell.length_b   1.000
_cell.length_c   1.000
_cell.angle_alpha   90.00
_cell.angle_beta   90.00
_cell.angle_gamma   90.00
#
_symmetry.space_group_name_H-M   'P 1'
#
loop_
_entity.id
_entity.type
_entity.pdbx_description
1 polymer ?
#
loop_
_entity_poly.entity_id
_entity_poly.type
_entity_poly.pdbx_seq_one_letter_code
_entity_poly.pdbx_strand_id
1 'polypeptide(L)'
;MTKLDTTKTGSDSLVYSTFLGGTGLDDGFAIAVDAAGNAYVTGDTNSPDFPTTLGAFQTTLSPSLTEGFERDAFVAKLAEINTPVGSPVLVKPVDLATGKTPVTLTFPTVTRAGVTGLVTSRTGPPPPAGFKPGSPPTYFDITTTAAFSASASVCINYTGITFSAFNTTAGLLRLMHFAGTGFVDVTTSLDTTAAVICGLVNSFSPFAIFEPEIQIQPFAAFHAGVEIEDERDEREFKVKGTFTLGAGSDGIHPLTEDVTLQVGAFTATIPKGSFRRHGHDTFKFEGVAGGARLEVKIQARGGNRFEFKAEGKGADLTGTTSPVVVTLTIGNDGGNTIRVKAKRDD
;
A
#
# COMPACT_ATOMS: atom_id res chain seq x y z
N MET A 1 -31.89 -0.57 -24.67
CA MET A 1 -30.68 0.16 -25.10
C MET A 1 -29.85 -0.73 -26.03
N THR A 2 -29.40 -0.20 -27.16
CA THR A 2 -28.67 -0.97 -28.18
C THR A 2 -27.47 -0.18 -28.69
N LYS A 3 -26.32 -0.83 -28.81
CA LYS A 3 -25.13 -0.31 -29.49
C LYS A 3 -24.87 -1.10 -30.76
N LEU A 4 -24.72 -0.36 -31.86
CA LEU A 4 -24.39 -0.91 -33.18
C LEU A 4 -23.00 -0.40 -33.63
N ASP A 5 -22.20 -1.30 -34.18
CA ASP A 5 -20.96 -1.01 -34.90
C ASP A 5 -21.31 -0.75 -36.37
N THR A 6 -21.29 0.53 -36.75
CA THR A 6 -21.67 0.99 -38.09
C THR A 6 -20.65 0.65 -39.16
N THR A 7 -19.49 0.08 -38.79
CA THR A 7 -18.48 -0.39 -39.75
C THR A 7 -18.74 -1.82 -40.23
N LYS A 8 -19.69 -2.52 -39.60
CA LYS A 8 -20.09 -3.90 -39.91
C LYS A 8 -21.51 -3.95 -40.48
N THR A 9 -21.89 -5.11 -41.01
CA THR A 9 -23.23 -5.33 -41.60
C THR A 9 -23.89 -6.57 -41.00
N GLY A 10 -25.22 -6.63 -41.09
CA GLY A 10 -26.00 -7.77 -40.59
C GLY A 10 -25.90 -7.94 -39.07
N SER A 11 -25.94 -9.19 -38.62
CA SER A 11 -25.84 -9.56 -37.19
C SER A 11 -24.54 -9.09 -36.54
N ASP A 12 -23.46 -8.94 -37.32
CA ASP A 12 -22.13 -8.59 -36.81
C ASP A 12 -22.04 -7.11 -36.41
N SER A 13 -23.01 -6.28 -36.85
CA SER A 13 -23.14 -4.89 -36.42
C SER A 13 -23.66 -4.76 -34.99
N LEU A 14 -24.27 -5.79 -34.40
CA LEU A 14 -24.77 -5.71 -33.04
C LEU A 14 -23.64 -5.91 -32.02
N VAL A 15 -23.25 -4.84 -31.32
CA VAL A 15 -22.25 -4.91 -30.23
C VAL A 15 -22.92 -5.43 -28.97
N TYR A 16 -24.01 -4.78 -28.55
CA TYR A 16 -24.87 -5.24 -27.46
C TYR A 16 -26.28 -4.70 -27.61
N SER A 17 -27.25 -5.42 -27.06
CA SER A 17 -28.59 -4.91 -26.78
C SER A 17 -29.05 -5.46 -25.44
N THR A 18 -29.60 -4.59 -24.60
CA THR A 18 -30.11 -4.95 -23.28
C THR A 18 -31.30 -4.06 -22.91
N PHE A 19 -32.01 -4.44 -21.87
CA PHE A 19 -33.06 -3.64 -21.24
C PHE A 19 -32.47 -2.86 -20.05
N LEU A 20 -33.00 -1.67 -19.80
CA LEU A 20 -32.70 -0.84 -18.64
C LEU A 20 -34.05 -0.29 -18.14
N GLY A 21 -34.44 -0.69 -16.94
CA GLY A 21 -35.76 -0.45 -16.36
C GLY A 21 -36.18 -1.60 -15.45
N GLY A 22 -37.27 -1.41 -14.70
CA GLY A 22 -37.89 -2.40 -13.83
C GLY A 22 -39.37 -2.62 -14.16
N THR A 23 -40.17 -2.90 -13.14
CA THR A 23 -41.60 -3.24 -13.25
C THR A 23 -42.53 -2.03 -13.41
N GLY A 24 -42.03 -0.83 -13.22
CA GLY A 24 -42.76 0.44 -13.33
C GLY A 24 -42.56 1.16 -14.68
N LEU A 25 -42.78 2.47 -14.66
CA LEU A 25 -42.46 3.44 -15.70
C LEU A 25 -41.01 3.92 -15.52
N ASP A 26 -40.22 3.75 -16.58
CA ASP A 26 -38.84 4.22 -16.66
C ASP A 26 -38.66 4.97 -17.99
N ASP A 27 -38.45 6.29 -17.93
CA ASP A 27 -38.29 7.11 -19.11
C ASP A 27 -36.84 7.59 -19.24
N GLY A 28 -36.20 7.27 -20.38
CA GLY A 28 -34.88 7.79 -20.73
C GLY A 28 -34.98 9.13 -21.45
N PHE A 29 -34.28 10.14 -20.96
CA PHE A 29 -34.32 11.50 -21.51
C PHE A 29 -33.10 11.90 -22.33
N ALA A 30 -31.92 11.36 -22.00
CA ALA A 30 -30.69 11.68 -22.73
C ALA A 30 -29.70 10.52 -22.71
N ILE A 31 -28.82 10.51 -23.72
CA ILE A 31 -27.69 9.58 -23.83
C ILE A 31 -26.43 10.33 -24.26
N ALA A 32 -25.29 10.00 -23.63
CA ALA A 32 -23.97 10.45 -24.05
C ALA A 32 -22.97 9.29 -24.00
N VAL A 33 -21.89 9.36 -24.77
CA VAL A 33 -20.84 8.33 -24.81
C VAL A 33 -19.50 8.96 -24.46
N ASP A 34 -18.74 8.33 -23.57
CA ASP A 34 -17.39 8.78 -23.21
C ASP A 34 -16.32 8.27 -24.20
N ALA A 35 -15.09 8.76 -24.07
CA ALA A 35 -13.97 8.36 -24.91
C ALA A 35 -13.58 6.87 -24.75
N ALA A 36 -14.03 6.21 -23.68
CA ALA A 36 -13.85 4.78 -23.45
C ALA A 36 -15.02 3.94 -24.00
N GLY A 37 -15.95 4.56 -24.74
CA GLY A 37 -17.05 3.87 -25.40
C GLY A 37 -18.23 3.50 -24.48
N ASN A 38 -18.20 3.92 -23.22
CA ASN A 38 -19.30 3.70 -22.29
C ASN A 38 -20.44 4.66 -22.58
N ALA A 39 -21.67 4.17 -22.51
CA ALA A 39 -22.85 5.00 -22.69
C ALA A 39 -23.44 5.38 -21.32
N TYR A 40 -23.80 6.64 -21.17
CA TYR A 40 -24.48 7.18 -19.99
C TYR A 40 -25.89 7.55 -20.41
N VAL A 41 -26.88 7.05 -19.70
CA VAL A 41 -28.30 7.36 -19.91
C VAL A 41 -28.81 8.07 -18.68
N THR A 42 -29.56 9.14 -18.88
CA THR A 42 -30.26 9.84 -17.80
C THR A 42 -31.75 9.73 -18.01
N GLY A 43 -32.52 9.76 -16.93
CA GLY A 43 -33.96 9.62 -17.00
C GLY A 43 -34.60 9.67 -15.63
N ASP A 44 -35.83 9.20 -15.56
CA ASP A 44 -36.53 8.98 -14.31
C ASP A 44 -37.13 7.56 -14.25
N THR A 45 -37.36 7.09 -13.03
CA THR A 45 -37.87 5.74 -12.75
C THR A 45 -38.85 5.78 -11.60
N ASN A 46 -39.95 5.05 -11.71
CA ASN A 46 -40.79 4.68 -10.56
C ASN A 46 -40.74 3.19 -10.22
N SER A 47 -39.78 2.48 -10.80
CA SER A 47 -39.64 1.05 -10.62
C SER A 47 -39.01 0.74 -9.26
N PRO A 48 -39.68 0.02 -8.36
CA PRO A 48 -39.10 -0.39 -7.08
C PRO A 48 -37.91 -1.35 -7.26
N ASP A 49 -37.84 -2.01 -8.42
CA ASP A 49 -36.81 -2.95 -8.83
C ASP A 49 -35.91 -2.39 -9.96
N PHE A 50 -35.81 -1.06 -10.08
CA PHE A 50 -34.89 -0.45 -11.05
C PHE A 50 -33.45 -0.98 -10.83
N PRO A 51 -32.72 -1.39 -11.89
CA PRO A 51 -31.37 -1.91 -11.74
C PRO A 51 -30.40 -0.87 -11.16
N THR A 52 -29.80 -1.17 -9.99
CA THR A 52 -28.78 -0.33 -9.35
C THR A 52 -27.49 -1.11 -9.09
N THR A 53 -26.37 -0.39 -8.93
CA THR A 53 -25.07 -0.96 -8.56
C THR A 53 -24.70 -0.61 -7.13
N LEU A 54 -23.83 -1.42 -6.52
CA LEU A 54 -23.19 -1.06 -5.26
C LEU A 54 -22.42 0.26 -5.43
N GLY A 55 -22.77 1.28 -4.64
CA GLY A 55 -22.20 2.63 -4.74
C GLY A 55 -23.04 3.64 -5.54
N ALA A 56 -24.22 3.27 -6.03
CA ALA A 56 -25.18 4.27 -6.52
C ALA A 56 -25.58 5.22 -5.38
N PHE A 57 -25.79 6.51 -5.72
CA PHE A 57 -26.19 7.54 -4.73
C PHE A 57 -27.48 7.16 -3.99
N GLN A 58 -28.38 6.48 -4.70
CA GLN A 58 -29.62 5.94 -4.19
C GLN A 58 -29.83 4.56 -4.80
N THR A 59 -30.02 3.54 -3.95
CA THR A 59 -30.13 2.14 -4.38
C THR A 59 -31.55 1.58 -4.28
N THR A 60 -32.46 2.31 -3.63
CA THR A 60 -33.89 1.97 -3.48
C THR A 60 -34.73 3.17 -3.86
N LEU A 61 -35.85 2.93 -4.54
CA LEU A 61 -36.83 3.97 -4.85
C LEU A 61 -37.24 4.70 -3.56
N SER A 62 -37.25 6.03 -3.58
CA SER A 62 -37.58 6.85 -2.42
C SER A 62 -39.07 6.72 -2.08
N PRO A 63 -39.44 6.51 -0.81
CA PRO A 63 -40.83 6.57 -0.38
C PRO A 63 -41.32 8.03 -0.46
N SER A 64 -42.30 8.30 -1.31
CA SER A 64 -42.86 9.65 -1.48
C SER A 64 -43.66 10.11 -0.25
N LEU A 65 -43.68 11.43 -0.01
CA LEU A 65 -44.54 12.10 0.98
C LEU A 65 -45.81 12.72 0.36
N THR A 66 -46.03 12.59 -0.96
CA THR A 66 -47.16 13.18 -1.69
C THR A 66 -47.63 12.30 -2.84
N GLU A 67 -48.95 12.10 -2.96
CA GLU A 67 -49.55 11.20 -3.95
C GLU A 67 -49.49 11.75 -5.39
N GLY A 68 -49.07 10.91 -6.35
CA GLY A 68 -49.49 11.04 -7.76
C GLY A 68 -48.42 11.06 -8.85
N PHE A 69 -47.14 11.32 -8.56
CA PHE A 69 -46.05 11.34 -9.56
C PHE A 69 -44.73 10.87 -8.95
N GLU A 70 -44.70 9.62 -8.51
CA GLU A 70 -43.55 8.99 -7.88
C GLU A 70 -42.47 8.72 -8.92
N ARG A 71 -41.41 9.52 -9.03
CA ARG A 71 -40.25 9.17 -9.86
C ARG A 71 -38.95 9.67 -9.26
N ASP A 72 -37.93 8.82 -9.21
CA ASP A 72 -36.56 9.20 -8.90
C ASP A 72 -35.79 9.44 -10.19
N ALA A 73 -34.89 10.41 -10.18
CA ALA A 73 -33.98 10.61 -11.30
C ALA A 73 -32.88 9.53 -11.28
N PHE A 74 -32.52 9.01 -12.45
CA PHE A 74 -31.38 8.11 -12.60
C PHE A 74 -30.31 8.66 -13.54
N VAL A 75 -29.08 8.26 -13.27
CA VAL A 75 -27.96 8.29 -14.22
C VAL A 75 -27.36 6.89 -14.25
N ALA A 76 -27.47 6.21 -15.39
CA ALA A 76 -27.02 4.84 -15.58
C ALA A 76 -25.85 4.79 -16.57
N LYS A 77 -24.80 4.05 -16.23
CA LYS A 77 -23.66 3.78 -17.12
C LYS A 77 -23.74 2.36 -17.65
N LEU A 78 -23.79 2.19 -18.97
CA LEU A 78 -23.61 0.91 -19.64
C LEU A 78 -22.19 0.83 -20.21
N ALA A 79 -21.39 -0.03 -19.61
CA ALA A 79 -20.04 -0.33 -20.08
C ALA A 79 -20.08 -1.37 -21.20
N GLU A 80 -19.15 -1.24 -22.16
CA GLU A 80 -18.96 -2.29 -23.16
C GLU A 80 -18.50 -3.60 -22.51
N ILE A 81 -18.83 -4.72 -23.16
CA ILE A 81 -18.14 -5.99 -22.94
C ILE A 81 -16.65 -5.74 -23.20
N ASN A 82 -15.87 -5.55 -22.14
CA ASN A 82 -14.44 -5.32 -22.23
C ASN A 82 -13.63 -6.61 -22.04
N THR A 83 -14.30 -7.74 -21.82
CA THR A 83 -13.70 -9.07 -21.65
C THR A 83 -14.34 -10.05 -22.63
N PRO A 84 -13.93 -10.05 -23.91
CA PRO A 84 -14.49 -10.92 -24.94
C PRO A 84 -14.08 -12.39 -24.73
N VAL A 85 -14.81 -13.32 -25.37
CA VAL A 85 -14.37 -14.72 -25.50
C VAL A 85 -13.08 -14.77 -26.32
N GLY A 86 -12.09 -15.54 -25.89
CA GLY A 86 -10.82 -15.64 -26.59
C GLY A 86 -9.70 -16.19 -25.72
N SER A 87 -8.49 -16.23 -26.29
CA SER A 87 -7.29 -16.74 -25.63
C SER A 87 -6.02 -16.20 -26.31
N PRO A 88 -5.11 -15.49 -25.61
CA PRO A 88 -5.32 -14.85 -24.31
C PRO A 88 -6.18 -13.60 -24.45
N VAL A 89 -6.85 -13.19 -23.36
CA VAL A 89 -7.63 -11.95 -23.31
C VAL A 89 -6.99 -10.99 -22.32
N LEU A 90 -6.55 -9.84 -22.82
CA LEU A 90 -5.97 -8.76 -22.01
C LEU A 90 -7.01 -7.67 -21.78
N VAL A 91 -7.21 -7.30 -20.51
CA VAL A 91 -8.18 -6.28 -20.11
C VAL A 91 -7.51 -5.25 -19.22
N LYS A 92 -7.71 -3.97 -19.51
CA LYS A 92 -7.25 -2.85 -18.69
C LYS A 92 -8.46 -2.04 -18.20
N PRO A 93 -9.12 -2.47 -17.11
CA PRO A 93 -10.32 -1.79 -16.64
C PRO A 93 -9.99 -0.34 -16.24
N VAL A 94 -10.89 0.57 -16.59
CA VAL A 94 -10.82 1.98 -16.19
C VAL A 94 -11.38 2.08 -14.78
N ASP A 95 -10.60 2.62 -13.85
CA ASP A 95 -11.05 2.97 -12.52
C ASP A 95 -12.08 4.10 -12.60
N LEU A 96 -13.32 3.81 -12.18
CA LEU A 96 -14.42 4.77 -12.23
C LEU A 96 -14.20 5.99 -11.33
N ALA A 97 -13.39 5.86 -10.28
CA ALA A 97 -13.10 6.96 -9.37
C ALA A 97 -12.08 7.96 -9.94
N THR A 98 -11.12 7.48 -10.75
CA THR A 98 -9.96 8.29 -11.18
C THR A 98 -9.81 8.43 -12.69
N GLY A 99 -10.52 7.64 -13.49
CA GLY A 99 -10.36 7.55 -14.94
C GLY A 99 -9.06 6.89 -15.40
N LYS A 100 -8.24 6.35 -14.48
CA LYS A 100 -6.95 5.71 -14.79
C LYS A 100 -7.12 4.21 -15.01
N THR A 101 -6.09 3.57 -15.58
CA THR A 101 -6.05 2.11 -15.81
C THR A 101 -4.87 1.47 -15.06
N PRO A 102 -4.84 1.53 -13.71
CA PRO A 102 -3.69 1.04 -12.94
C PRO A 102 -3.58 -0.50 -12.94
N VAL A 103 -4.61 -1.22 -13.38
CA VAL A 103 -4.64 -2.69 -13.40
C VAL A 103 -4.57 -3.20 -14.84
N THR A 104 -3.74 -4.21 -15.07
CA THR A 104 -3.80 -5.04 -16.27
C THR A 104 -4.14 -6.47 -15.87
N LEU A 105 -5.18 -7.01 -16.47
CA LEU A 105 -5.66 -8.37 -16.30
C LEU A 105 -5.33 -9.18 -17.55
N THR A 106 -4.83 -10.40 -17.37
CA THR A 106 -4.66 -11.35 -18.47
C THR A 106 -5.38 -12.64 -18.11
N PHE A 107 -6.45 -12.93 -18.85
CA PHE A 107 -7.17 -14.19 -18.78
C PHE A 107 -6.52 -15.17 -19.77
N PRO A 108 -6.11 -16.37 -19.33
CA PRO A 108 -5.58 -17.39 -20.23
C PRO A 108 -6.60 -17.75 -21.32
N THR A 109 -7.85 -17.99 -20.92
CA THR A 109 -8.96 -18.24 -21.84
C THR A 109 -10.26 -17.79 -21.22
N VAL A 110 -11.04 -17.00 -21.96
CA VAL A 110 -12.40 -16.58 -21.59
C VAL A 110 -13.39 -17.43 -22.38
N THR A 111 -14.24 -18.19 -21.67
CA THR A 111 -15.23 -19.10 -22.24
C THR A 111 -16.61 -18.45 -22.39
N ARG A 112 -16.89 -17.41 -21.61
CA ARG A 112 -18.08 -16.57 -21.75
C ARG A 112 -17.69 -15.11 -21.58
N ALA A 113 -18.04 -14.29 -22.56
CA ALA A 113 -17.78 -12.87 -22.53
C ALA A 113 -18.45 -12.21 -21.31
N GLY A 114 -17.87 -11.11 -20.85
CA GLY A 114 -18.41 -10.34 -19.74
C GLY A 114 -17.77 -8.97 -19.62
N VAL A 115 -18.09 -8.32 -18.51
CA VAL A 115 -17.57 -7.01 -18.15
C VAL A 115 -16.68 -7.18 -16.94
N THR A 116 -15.49 -6.60 -17.02
CA THR A 116 -14.53 -6.53 -15.92
C THR A 116 -14.41 -5.08 -15.46
N GLY A 117 -14.76 -4.83 -14.21
CA GLY A 117 -14.75 -3.51 -13.59
C GLY A 117 -13.55 -3.31 -12.67
N LEU A 118 -13.25 -2.04 -12.38
CA LEU A 118 -12.32 -1.63 -11.35
C LEU A 118 -12.89 -0.40 -10.62
N VAL A 119 -12.87 -0.47 -9.29
CA VAL A 119 -13.08 0.68 -8.41
C VAL A 119 -11.94 0.72 -7.40
N THR A 120 -11.27 1.87 -7.28
CA THR A 120 -10.29 2.06 -6.20
C THR A 120 -10.91 2.73 -4.98
N SER A 121 -10.50 2.30 -3.79
CA SER A 121 -10.96 2.85 -2.51
C SER A 121 -9.81 3.10 -1.54
N ARG A 122 -9.99 4.07 -0.63
CA ARG A 122 -9.11 4.32 0.52
C ARG A 122 -9.40 3.43 1.73
N THR A 123 -10.58 2.82 1.74
CA THR A 123 -11.05 1.94 2.80
C THR A 123 -11.26 0.53 2.26
N GLY A 124 -10.99 -0.46 3.09
CA GLY A 124 -11.10 -1.87 2.73
C GLY A 124 -10.95 -2.76 3.96
N PRO A 125 -10.90 -4.10 3.77
CA PRO A 125 -10.72 -5.04 4.86
C PRO A 125 -9.42 -4.76 5.64
N PRO A 126 -9.35 -5.12 6.93
CA PRO A 126 -8.17 -4.86 7.74
C PRO A 126 -6.94 -5.60 7.18
N PRO A 127 -5.74 -4.99 7.23
CA PRO A 127 -4.49 -5.64 6.85
C PRO A 127 -4.25 -6.92 7.68
N PRO A 128 -3.60 -7.95 7.12
CA PRO A 128 -3.14 -9.10 7.89
C PRO A 128 -2.17 -8.72 8.99
N ALA A 129 -2.10 -9.54 10.04
CA ALA A 129 -1.09 -9.37 11.09
C ALA A 129 0.33 -9.37 10.50
N GLY A 130 1.16 -8.42 10.93
CA GLY A 130 2.53 -8.25 10.42
C GLY A 130 2.62 -7.61 9.04
N PHE A 131 1.54 -6.97 8.56
CA PHE A 131 1.51 -6.24 7.30
C PHE A 131 0.81 -4.90 7.47
N LYS A 132 1.25 -3.90 6.72
CA LYS A 132 0.62 -2.58 6.65
C LYS A 132 0.44 -2.13 5.19
N PRO A 133 -0.63 -1.38 4.89
CA PRO A 133 -0.90 -0.93 3.54
C PRO A 133 0.07 0.17 3.15
N GLY A 134 0.27 0.35 1.84
CA GLY A 134 0.95 1.53 1.32
C GLY A 134 0.21 2.83 1.69
N SER A 135 0.90 3.95 1.57
CA SER A 135 0.38 5.29 1.83
C SER A 135 0.27 6.08 0.52
N PRO A 136 -0.91 6.61 0.18
CA PRO A 136 -2.20 6.37 0.83
C PRO A 136 -2.69 4.92 0.64
N PRO A 137 -3.46 4.35 1.60
CA PRO A 137 -4.03 3.02 1.47
C PRO A 137 -4.90 2.97 0.21
N THR A 138 -4.75 1.90 -0.56
CA THR A 138 -5.42 1.74 -1.84
C THR A 138 -5.85 0.29 -2.00
N TYR A 139 -7.16 0.09 -2.09
CA TYR A 139 -7.79 -1.20 -2.37
C TYR A 139 -8.33 -1.16 -3.79
N PHE A 140 -8.08 -2.22 -4.56
CA PHE A 140 -8.49 -2.38 -5.95
C PHE A 140 -9.61 -3.42 -5.98
N ASP A 141 -10.86 -2.94 -5.97
CA ASP A 141 -12.02 -3.80 -6.10
C ASP A 141 -12.23 -4.13 -7.58
N ILE A 142 -11.84 -5.35 -7.94
CA ILE A 142 -11.96 -5.87 -9.30
C ILE A 142 -13.13 -6.82 -9.32
N THR A 143 -14.01 -6.66 -10.31
CA THR A 143 -15.14 -7.57 -10.53
C THR A 143 -15.13 -8.04 -11.97
N THR A 144 -15.59 -9.26 -12.23
CA THR A 144 -15.82 -9.71 -13.61
C THR A 144 -17.06 -10.59 -13.70
N THR A 145 -17.84 -10.40 -14.76
CA THR A 145 -18.94 -11.31 -15.14
C THR A 145 -18.52 -12.34 -16.19
N ALA A 146 -17.30 -12.22 -16.73
CA ALA A 146 -16.77 -13.15 -17.71
C ALA A 146 -16.48 -14.51 -17.05
N ALA A 147 -16.78 -15.60 -17.76
CA ALA A 147 -16.32 -16.92 -17.36
C ALA A 147 -14.98 -17.20 -18.03
N PHE A 148 -14.02 -17.67 -17.25
CA PHE A 148 -12.67 -17.98 -17.74
C PHE A 148 -12.20 -19.32 -17.18
N SER A 149 -11.27 -19.95 -17.88
CA SER A 149 -10.63 -21.19 -17.43
C SER A 149 -9.20 -20.91 -16.98
N ALA A 150 -8.79 -21.61 -15.91
CA ALA A 150 -7.50 -21.43 -15.22
C ALA A 150 -7.34 -20.08 -14.52
N SER A 151 -6.22 -19.90 -13.83
CA SER A 151 -5.94 -18.68 -13.06
C SER A 151 -5.66 -17.48 -13.96
N ALA A 152 -6.32 -16.36 -13.68
CA ALA A 152 -6.04 -15.07 -14.33
C ALA A 152 -4.83 -14.40 -13.68
N SER A 153 -4.05 -13.66 -14.47
CA SER A 153 -2.99 -12.79 -13.96
C SER A 153 -3.52 -11.39 -13.69
N VAL A 154 -3.22 -10.86 -12.50
CA VAL A 154 -3.51 -9.49 -12.08
C VAL A 154 -2.21 -8.76 -11.88
N CYS A 155 -1.94 -7.73 -12.67
CA CYS A 155 -0.80 -6.84 -12.50
C CYS A 155 -1.27 -5.43 -12.15
N ILE A 156 -0.77 -4.88 -11.04
CA ILE A 156 -1.12 -3.56 -10.53
C ILE A 156 0.10 -2.64 -10.65
N ASN A 157 -0.06 -1.54 -11.37
CA ASN A 157 0.86 -0.42 -11.33
C ASN A 157 0.57 0.43 -10.09
N TYR A 158 1.52 0.49 -9.17
CA TYR A 158 1.36 1.16 -7.89
C TYR A 158 2.01 2.56 -7.84
N THR A 159 2.23 3.18 -9.00
CA THR A 159 2.72 4.55 -9.07
C THR A 159 1.82 5.49 -8.26
N GLY A 160 2.42 6.24 -7.34
CA GLY A 160 1.71 7.15 -6.43
C GLY A 160 1.27 6.52 -5.11
N ILE A 161 1.57 5.24 -4.87
CA ILE A 161 1.51 4.61 -3.55
C ILE A 161 2.94 4.52 -3.01
N THR A 162 3.14 5.05 -1.81
CA THR A 162 4.43 5.03 -1.10
C THR A 162 4.45 3.92 -0.06
N PHE A 163 5.61 3.30 0.16
CA PHE A 163 5.79 2.23 1.15
C PHE A 163 6.96 2.61 2.05
N SER A 164 6.78 2.57 3.36
CA SER A 164 7.74 3.11 4.32
C SER A 164 9.11 2.41 4.31
N ALA A 165 9.21 1.21 3.74
CA ALA A 165 10.46 0.50 3.53
C ALA A 165 11.28 1.01 2.31
N PHE A 166 11.25 2.32 2.03
CA PHE A 166 12.00 2.98 0.95
C PHE A 166 13.51 3.02 1.23
N ASN A 167 14.15 1.85 1.14
CA ASN A 167 15.46 1.60 0.49
C ASN A 167 15.99 0.19 0.75
N THR A 168 15.27 -0.64 1.52
CA THR A 168 15.82 -1.92 1.96
C THR A 168 14.96 -3.14 1.63
N THR A 169 13.69 -2.94 1.28
CA THR A 169 12.71 -4.03 1.29
C THR A 169 11.70 -3.95 0.14
N ALA A 170 11.97 -3.18 -0.91
CA ALA A 170 11.11 -3.13 -2.09
C ALA A 170 10.89 -4.50 -2.74
N GLY A 171 11.69 -5.53 -2.41
CA GLY A 171 11.47 -6.93 -2.80
C GLY A 171 10.47 -7.72 -1.93
N LEU A 172 9.89 -7.13 -0.87
CA LEU A 172 8.93 -7.82 -0.01
C LEU A 172 7.48 -7.35 -0.14
N LEU A 173 7.16 -6.42 -1.05
CA LEU A 173 5.76 -6.06 -1.27
C LEU A 173 4.97 -7.31 -1.65
N ARG A 174 3.76 -7.42 -1.08
CA ARG A 174 2.84 -8.51 -1.37
C ARG A 174 1.58 -7.97 -2.01
N LEU A 175 1.27 -8.48 -3.19
CA LEU A 175 -0.06 -8.37 -3.76
C LEU A 175 -0.93 -9.39 -3.05
N MET A 176 -1.89 -8.90 -2.28
CA MET A 176 -2.80 -9.76 -1.55
C MET A 176 -4.22 -9.64 -2.10
N HIS A 177 -4.90 -10.78 -2.16
CA HIS A 177 -6.28 -10.93 -2.59
C HIS A 177 -7.15 -11.31 -1.38
N PHE A 178 -8.24 -10.58 -1.17
CA PHE A 178 -9.16 -10.89 -0.08
C PHE A 178 -10.06 -12.09 -0.43
N ALA A 179 -9.77 -13.25 0.17
CA ALA A 179 -10.51 -14.49 -0.06
C ALA A 179 -11.34 -14.86 1.17
N GLY A 180 -12.66 -14.65 1.11
CA GLY A 180 -13.60 -15.00 2.17
C GLY A 180 -13.42 -14.13 3.42
N THR A 181 -12.61 -14.57 4.38
CA THR A 181 -12.44 -13.92 5.69
C THR A 181 -11.10 -13.21 5.88
N GLY A 182 -10.19 -13.27 4.90
CA GLY A 182 -8.85 -12.70 5.05
C GLY A 182 -8.11 -12.54 3.74
N PHE A 183 -7.02 -11.77 3.80
CA PHE A 183 -6.11 -11.62 2.67
C PHE A 183 -5.19 -12.84 2.52
N VAL A 184 -4.95 -13.22 1.27
CA VAL A 184 -4.03 -14.28 0.87
C VAL A 184 -3.00 -13.67 -0.07
N ASP A 185 -1.72 -14.00 0.14
CA ASP A 185 -0.63 -13.60 -0.75
C ASP A 185 -0.75 -14.32 -2.09
N VAL A 186 -0.88 -13.55 -3.17
CA VAL A 186 -0.97 -14.07 -4.54
C VAL A 186 0.21 -13.62 -5.39
N THR A 187 1.23 -13.02 -4.78
CA THR A 187 2.37 -12.40 -5.47
C THR A 187 3.14 -13.44 -6.28
N THR A 188 3.33 -13.17 -7.56
CA THR A 188 4.17 -13.97 -8.46
C THR A 188 5.39 -13.22 -8.97
N SER A 189 5.30 -11.90 -9.11
CA SER A 189 6.43 -11.07 -9.51
C SER A 189 6.30 -9.64 -9.00
N LEU A 190 7.45 -8.99 -8.84
CA LEU A 190 7.53 -7.60 -8.41
C LEU A 190 8.66 -6.90 -9.19
N ASP A 191 8.27 -5.88 -9.96
CA ASP A 191 9.16 -5.00 -10.70
C ASP A 191 9.14 -3.61 -10.04
N THR A 192 10.17 -3.34 -9.25
CA THR A 192 10.31 -2.08 -8.52
C THR A 192 10.69 -0.90 -9.40
N THR A 193 11.25 -1.16 -10.59
CA THR A 193 11.63 -0.11 -11.55
C THR A 193 10.42 0.36 -12.34
N ALA A 194 9.56 -0.56 -12.77
CA ALA A 194 8.29 -0.23 -13.45
C ALA A 194 7.16 0.13 -12.48
N ALA A 195 7.36 -0.07 -11.17
CA ALA A 195 6.34 0.02 -10.13
C ALA A 195 5.13 -0.89 -10.41
N VAL A 196 5.40 -2.15 -10.78
CA VAL A 196 4.37 -3.15 -11.10
C VAL A 196 4.53 -4.38 -10.23
N ILE A 197 3.44 -4.83 -9.61
CA ILE A 197 3.37 -6.10 -8.88
C ILE A 197 2.29 -6.99 -9.49
N CYS A 198 2.57 -8.27 -9.66
CA CYS A 198 1.65 -9.21 -10.29
C CYS A 198 1.33 -10.41 -9.39
N GLY A 199 0.19 -11.05 -9.65
CA GLY A 199 -0.24 -12.26 -8.98
C GLY A 199 -1.21 -13.10 -9.81
N LEU A 200 -1.40 -14.36 -9.42
CA LEU A 200 -2.33 -15.29 -10.07
C LEU A 200 -3.55 -15.55 -9.18
N VAL A 201 -4.75 -15.48 -9.75
CA VAL A 201 -6.01 -15.63 -9.02
C VAL A 201 -7.06 -16.45 -9.76
N ASN A 202 -7.97 -17.05 -8.99
CA ASN A 202 -9.16 -17.75 -9.49
C ASN A 202 -10.46 -17.01 -9.15
N SER A 203 -10.36 -15.89 -8.44
CA SER A 203 -11.48 -15.04 -8.05
C SER A 203 -11.00 -13.59 -7.95
N PHE A 204 -11.95 -12.66 -7.91
CA PHE A 204 -11.67 -11.24 -7.77
C PHE A 204 -12.49 -10.69 -6.60
N SER A 205 -11.82 -9.92 -5.74
CA SER A 205 -12.33 -9.40 -4.46
C SER A 205 -11.14 -8.68 -3.82
N PRO A 206 -11.32 -7.57 -3.06
CA PRO A 206 -10.42 -6.45 -3.17
C PRO A 206 -8.97 -6.85 -3.02
N PHE A 207 -8.17 -6.37 -3.96
CA PHE A 207 -6.74 -6.53 -3.94
C PHE A 207 -6.12 -5.35 -3.21
N ALA A 208 -5.04 -5.60 -2.49
CA ALA A 208 -4.25 -4.54 -1.89
C ALA A 208 -2.77 -4.93 -1.93
N ILE A 209 -1.92 -3.90 -1.93
CA ILE A 209 -0.48 -4.08 -1.83
C ILE A 209 -0.08 -3.75 -0.41
N PHE A 210 0.51 -4.72 0.26
CA PHE A 210 0.99 -4.58 1.62
C PHE A 210 2.51 -4.69 1.66
N GLU A 211 3.12 -3.93 2.56
CA GLU A 211 4.50 -4.16 2.99
C GLU A 211 4.49 -4.90 4.34
N PRO A 212 5.46 -5.79 4.58
CA PRO A 212 5.66 -6.35 5.91
C PRO A 212 5.84 -5.21 6.93
N GLU A 213 5.10 -5.30 8.01
CA GLU A 213 5.32 -4.47 9.18
C GLU A 213 6.43 -5.11 10.01
N ILE A 214 7.57 -4.42 10.09
CA ILE A 214 8.68 -4.86 10.94
C ILE A 214 8.21 -4.74 12.39
N GLN A 215 7.83 -5.86 13.00
CA GLN A 215 7.62 -5.92 14.44
C GLN A 215 8.98 -5.75 15.12
N ILE A 216 9.15 -4.63 15.83
CA ILE A 216 10.36 -4.40 16.60
C ILE A 216 10.40 -5.41 17.76
N GLN A 217 11.32 -6.36 17.69
CA GLN A 217 11.73 -7.24 18.76
C GLN A 217 12.45 -6.40 19.83
N PRO A 218 11.95 -6.37 21.07
CA PRO A 218 12.58 -5.59 22.12
C PRO A 218 13.90 -6.24 22.54
N PHE A 219 14.95 -5.43 22.73
CA PHE A 219 16.12 -5.88 23.47
C PHE A 219 15.70 -6.37 24.87
N ALA A 220 16.21 -7.53 25.29
CA ALA A 220 15.99 -8.06 26.65
C ALA A 220 16.55 -7.12 27.72
N ALA A 221 17.59 -6.36 27.39
CA ALA A 221 18.13 -5.30 28.22
C ALA A 221 18.73 -4.21 27.33
N PHE A 222 18.52 -2.94 27.67
CA PHE A 222 19.12 -1.80 26.99
C PHE A 222 19.53 -0.74 28.02
N HIS A 223 20.81 -0.38 28.01
CA HIS A 223 21.37 0.67 28.86
C HIS A 223 22.24 1.57 28.02
N ALA A 224 22.02 2.88 28.05
CA ALA A 224 22.83 3.84 27.35
C ALA A 224 23.09 5.04 28.24
N GLY A 225 24.28 5.62 28.12
CA GLY A 225 24.62 6.93 28.63
C GLY A 225 24.85 7.90 27.47
N VAL A 226 24.45 9.16 27.58
CA VAL A 226 24.73 10.24 26.63
C VAL A 226 25.34 11.45 27.33
N GLU A 227 26.43 11.95 26.76
CA GLU A 227 27.02 13.24 27.09
C GLU A 227 26.71 14.21 25.95
N ILE A 228 26.33 15.45 26.27
CA ILE A 228 26.01 16.48 25.28
C ILE A 228 26.86 17.70 25.62
N GLU A 229 27.72 18.10 24.68
CA GLU A 229 28.64 19.22 24.79
C GLU A 229 28.21 20.31 23.79
N ASP A 230 28.15 21.56 24.26
CA ASP A 230 27.92 22.74 23.42
C ASP A 230 29.29 23.40 23.13
N GLU A 231 29.98 23.00 22.05
CA GLU A 231 31.24 23.61 21.65
C GLU A 231 31.04 24.66 20.55
N ARG A 232 31.28 25.95 20.86
CA ARG A 232 31.50 27.05 19.88
C ARG A 232 30.63 26.94 18.60
N ASP A 233 29.32 26.89 18.79
CA ASP A 233 28.26 26.84 17.75
C ASP A 233 27.96 25.47 17.09
N GLU A 234 28.65 24.39 17.47
CA GLU A 234 28.28 23.01 17.08
C GLU A 234 27.96 22.16 18.31
N ARG A 235 26.75 21.59 18.35
CA ARG A 235 26.38 20.62 19.39
C ARG A 235 26.97 19.25 19.05
N GLU A 236 27.64 18.67 20.05
CA GLU A 236 28.15 17.30 19.98
C GLU A 236 27.45 16.41 21.01
N PHE A 237 27.13 15.18 20.64
CA PHE A 237 26.74 14.15 21.58
C PHE A 237 27.68 12.95 21.53
N LYS A 238 27.89 12.31 22.68
CA LYS A 238 28.60 11.04 22.82
C LYS A 238 27.73 10.06 23.57
N VAL A 239 27.35 8.97 22.91
CA VAL A 239 26.57 7.87 23.48
C VAL A 239 27.47 6.67 23.69
N LYS A 240 27.35 6.04 24.87
CA LYS A 240 27.92 4.72 25.15
C LYS A 240 26.86 3.85 25.79
N GLY A 241 26.60 2.68 25.22
CA GLY A 241 25.58 1.79 25.73
C GLY A 241 25.86 0.32 25.50
N THR A 242 25.02 -0.51 26.10
CA THR A 242 25.03 -1.96 25.97
C THR A 242 23.61 -2.46 25.79
N PHE A 243 23.45 -3.50 24.99
CA PHE A 243 22.17 -4.17 24.83
C PHE A 243 22.32 -5.68 24.76
N THR A 244 21.23 -6.38 25.06
CA THR A 244 21.13 -7.83 24.94
C THR A 244 19.92 -8.16 24.07
N LEU A 245 20.08 -9.03 23.08
CA LEU A 245 18.98 -9.42 22.19
C LEU A 245 17.88 -10.16 22.96
N GLY A 246 16.62 -9.85 22.61
CA GLY A 246 15.43 -10.42 23.21
C GLY A 246 15.09 -11.83 22.69
N ALA A 247 14.09 -12.45 23.31
CA ALA A 247 13.46 -13.62 22.73
C ALA A 247 12.74 -13.20 21.44
N GLY A 248 12.94 -13.96 20.36
CA GLY A 248 12.37 -13.66 19.03
C GLY A 248 13.30 -12.88 18.09
N SER A 249 14.44 -12.39 18.58
CA SER A 249 15.50 -11.84 17.72
C SER A 249 16.15 -12.95 16.89
N ASP A 250 16.37 -12.67 15.60
CA ASP A 250 17.16 -13.49 14.68
C ASP A 250 18.66 -13.11 14.65
N GLY A 251 19.06 -12.17 15.50
CA GLY A 251 20.39 -11.59 15.51
C GLY A 251 20.39 -10.21 14.84
N ILE A 252 21.44 -9.43 15.12
CA ILE A 252 21.64 -8.15 14.44
C ILE A 252 22.56 -8.30 13.24
N HIS A 253 22.23 -7.60 12.17
CA HIS A 253 23.02 -7.57 10.96
C HIS A 253 23.28 -6.13 10.47
N PRO A 254 24.11 -5.34 11.18
CA PRO A 254 24.37 -3.93 10.82
C PRO A 254 24.87 -3.70 9.37
N LEU A 255 25.43 -4.72 8.72
CA LEU A 255 25.86 -4.66 7.32
C LEU A 255 24.70 -4.72 6.32
N THR A 256 23.58 -5.35 6.70
CA THR A 256 22.45 -5.64 5.80
C THR A 256 21.12 -5.09 6.30
N GLU A 257 21.11 -4.46 7.48
CA GLU A 257 19.96 -3.84 8.11
C GLU A 257 20.19 -2.35 8.35
N ASP A 258 19.09 -1.61 8.38
CA ASP A 258 19.12 -0.19 8.76
C ASP A 258 19.39 -0.05 10.26
N VAL A 259 20.17 0.96 10.64
CA VAL A 259 20.43 1.29 12.05
C VAL A 259 19.88 2.68 12.34
N THR A 260 18.88 2.76 13.22
CA THR A 260 18.31 4.04 13.65
C THR A 260 18.77 4.39 15.05
N LEU A 261 19.31 5.60 15.21
CA LEU A 261 19.71 6.18 16.48
C LEU A 261 18.86 7.42 16.76
N GLN A 262 18.29 7.48 17.96
CA GLN A 262 17.64 8.68 18.49
C GLN A 262 18.36 9.16 19.75
N VAL A 263 18.60 10.46 19.83
CA VAL A 263 19.14 11.14 21.02
C VAL A 263 18.30 12.40 21.26
N GLY A 264 17.38 12.35 22.23
CA GLY A 264 16.43 13.43 22.47
C GLY A 264 15.56 13.69 21.24
N ALA A 265 15.62 14.92 20.72
CA ALA A 265 14.92 15.33 19.49
C ALA A 265 15.65 14.87 18.21
N PHE A 266 16.95 14.59 18.27
CA PHE A 266 17.71 14.15 17.11
C PHE A 266 17.38 12.70 16.74
N THR A 267 17.16 12.43 15.46
CA THR A 267 16.99 11.06 14.93
C THR A 267 17.75 10.92 13.62
N ALA A 268 18.48 9.81 13.47
CA ALA A 268 19.17 9.45 12.25
C ALA A 268 19.00 7.97 11.92
N THR A 269 18.65 7.68 10.66
CA THR A 269 18.67 6.32 10.11
C THR A 269 19.88 6.17 9.19
N ILE A 270 20.76 5.25 9.55
CA ILE A 270 21.91 4.82 8.76
C ILE A 270 21.45 3.67 7.87
N PRO A 271 21.45 3.83 6.53
CA PRO A 271 20.95 2.80 5.63
C PRO A 271 21.79 1.52 5.67
N LYS A 272 21.17 0.37 5.40
CA LYS A 272 21.89 -0.90 5.23
C LYS A 272 23.04 -0.77 4.24
N GLY A 273 24.10 -1.55 4.44
CA GLY A 273 25.31 -1.50 3.62
C GLY A 273 26.24 -0.31 3.93
N SER A 274 25.81 0.62 4.78
CA SER A 274 26.66 1.76 5.19
C SER A 274 27.69 1.37 6.25
N PHE A 275 27.39 0.42 7.12
CA PHE A 275 28.36 -0.11 8.08
C PHE A 275 29.42 -0.96 7.37
N ARG A 276 30.64 -0.93 7.92
CA ARG A 276 31.76 -1.79 7.53
C ARG A 276 32.18 -2.65 8.70
N ARG A 277 32.59 -3.88 8.41
CA ARG A 277 33.17 -4.78 9.41
C ARG A 277 34.59 -4.32 9.73
N HIS A 278 34.91 -4.16 11.01
CA HIS A 278 36.20 -3.70 11.49
C HIS A 278 36.76 -4.71 12.51
N GLY A 279 37.40 -5.77 12.02
CA GLY A 279 37.79 -6.94 12.82
C GLY A 279 36.66 -7.98 12.93
N HIS A 280 36.80 -8.98 13.80
CA HIS A 280 35.86 -10.11 13.83
C HIS A 280 34.47 -9.71 14.39
N ASP A 281 34.45 -8.91 15.45
CA ASP A 281 33.25 -8.71 16.29
C ASP A 281 32.76 -7.25 16.31
N THR A 282 33.12 -6.45 15.31
CA THR A 282 32.84 -5.00 15.34
C THR A 282 32.40 -4.49 13.98
N PHE A 283 31.38 -3.64 14.03
CA PHE A 283 30.83 -2.90 12.90
C PHE A 283 31.02 -1.41 13.16
N LYS A 284 31.49 -0.67 12.15
CA LYS A 284 31.69 0.78 12.23
C LYS A 284 30.98 1.46 11.05
N PHE A 285 30.30 2.56 11.35
CA PHE A 285 29.83 3.55 10.39
C PHE A 285 30.52 4.89 10.70
N GLU A 286 30.91 5.60 9.64
CA GLU A 286 31.42 6.95 9.71
C GLU A 286 30.89 7.69 8.47
N GLY A 287 30.10 8.73 8.67
CA GLY A 287 29.40 9.42 7.58
C GLY A 287 28.40 10.45 8.06
N VAL A 288 27.50 10.88 7.17
CA VAL A 288 26.45 11.86 7.50
C VAL A 288 25.09 11.15 7.50
N ALA A 289 24.32 11.32 8.57
CA ALA A 289 22.93 10.86 8.67
C ALA A 289 22.13 11.77 9.61
N GLY A 290 20.84 11.98 9.32
CA GLY A 290 20.00 12.89 10.10
C GLY A 290 20.48 14.35 10.13
N GLY A 291 21.29 14.77 9.15
CA GLY A 291 21.89 16.11 9.11
C GLY A 291 23.17 16.28 9.94
N ALA A 292 23.59 15.27 10.70
CA ALA A 292 24.80 15.30 11.52
C ALA A 292 25.91 14.40 10.97
N ARG A 293 27.17 14.74 11.26
CA ARG A 293 28.30 13.81 11.06
C ARG A 293 28.30 12.81 12.21
N LEU A 294 28.17 11.52 11.90
CA LEU A 294 28.09 10.45 12.87
C LEU A 294 29.25 9.47 12.74
N GLU A 295 29.78 9.06 13.88
CA GLU A 295 30.59 7.85 14.04
C GLU A 295 29.81 6.88 14.93
N VAL A 296 29.45 5.71 14.40
CA VAL A 296 28.71 4.68 15.16
C VAL A 296 29.48 3.37 15.13
N LYS A 297 29.70 2.78 16.31
CA LYS A 297 30.39 1.51 16.49
C LYS A 297 29.50 0.55 17.26
N ILE A 298 29.32 -0.66 16.75
CA ILE A 298 28.61 -1.76 17.41
C ILE A 298 29.59 -2.93 17.55
N GLN A 299 29.77 -3.44 18.75
CA GLN A 299 30.71 -4.50 19.06
C GLN A 299 30.04 -5.65 19.80
N ALA A 300 30.15 -6.87 19.28
CA ALA A 300 29.72 -8.07 19.99
C ALA A 300 30.63 -8.34 21.20
N ARG A 301 30.04 -8.74 22.32
CA ARG A 301 30.73 -9.06 23.59
C ARG A 301 30.59 -10.55 23.96
N GLY A 302 30.05 -11.36 23.06
CA GLY A 302 29.77 -12.79 23.26
C GLY A 302 28.30 -13.08 23.56
N GLY A 303 27.82 -14.23 23.09
CA GLY A 303 26.41 -14.60 23.16
C GLY A 303 25.51 -13.53 22.51
N ASN A 304 24.46 -13.12 23.21
CA ASN A 304 23.49 -12.14 22.72
C ASN A 304 23.80 -10.70 23.19
N ARG A 305 25.01 -10.43 23.71
CA ARG A 305 25.38 -9.15 24.33
C ARG A 305 26.24 -8.28 23.41
N PHE A 306 25.88 -7.00 23.32
CA PHE A 306 26.55 -6.02 22.49
C PHE A 306 26.86 -4.74 23.26
N GLU A 307 27.89 -4.04 22.83
CA GLU A 307 28.17 -2.65 23.21
C GLU A 307 28.03 -1.79 21.96
N PHE A 308 27.50 -0.58 22.12
CA PHE A 308 27.51 0.42 21.06
C PHE A 308 28.05 1.75 21.56
N LYS A 309 28.67 2.49 20.64
CA LYS A 309 29.10 3.87 20.82
C LYS A 309 28.62 4.69 19.64
N ALA A 310 28.17 5.91 19.89
CA ALA A 310 27.81 6.83 18.83
C ALA A 310 28.28 8.23 19.19
N GLU A 311 28.95 8.89 18.26
CA GLU A 311 29.32 10.30 18.37
C GLU A 311 28.66 11.05 17.23
N GLY A 312 28.07 12.21 17.52
CA GLY A 312 27.39 13.03 16.53
C GLY A 312 27.75 14.49 16.66
N LYS A 313 28.26 15.08 15.57
CA LYS A 313 28.61 16.51 15.48
C LYS A 313 27.66 17.25 14.55
N GLY A 314 27.19 18.41 14.99
CA GLY A 314 26.22 19.23 14.27
C GLY A 314 24.79 18.66 14.32
N ALA A 315 24.47 17.87 15.35
CA ALA A 315 23.13 17.33 15.55
C ALA A 315 22.18 18.41 16.06
N ASP A 316 21.02 18.56 15.42
CA ASP A 316 19.96 19.42 15.94
C ASP A 316 19.31 18.76 17.17
N LEU A 317 19.71 19.24 18.34
CA LEU A 317 19.20 18.82 19.64
C LEU A 317 18.22 19.85 20.23
N THR A 318 17.73 20.81 19.45
CA THR A 318 16.74 21.78 19.92
C THR A 318 15.51 21.07 20.48
N GLY A 319 15.01 21.53 21.63
CA GLY A 319 13.90 20.87 22.34
C GLY A 319 14.27 19.63 23.17
N THR A 320 15.53 19.17 23.14
CA THR A 320 15.98 18.07 24.03
C THR A 320 16.01 18.53 25.49
N THR A 321 15.24 17.87 26.35
CA THR A 321 15.18 18.13 27.80
C THR A 321 15.78 16.98 28.60
N SER A 322 16.21 17.27 29.82
CA SER A 322 16.66 16.25 30.76
C SER A 322 15.45 15.65 31.50
N PRO A 323 15.31 14.32 31.58
CA PRO A 323 16.31 13.33 31.18
C PRO A 323 16.20 12.96 29.68
N VAL A 324 17.34 12.67 29.04
CA VAL A 324 17.42 12.46 27.59
C VAL A 324 17.03 11.04 27.21
N VAL A 325 16.15 10.90 26.23
CA VAL A 325 15.78 9.61 25.62
C VAL A 325 16.86 9.19 24.62
N VAL A 326 17.37 7.97 24.75
CA VAL A 326 18.24 7.34 23.76
C VAL A 326 17.56 6.08 23.25
N THR A 327 17.36 5.99 21.94
CA THR A 327 16.80 4.81 21.26
C THR A 327 17.80 4.27 20.26
N LEU A 328 17.95 2.95 20.19
CA LEU A 328 18.67 2.27 19.14
C LEU A 328 17.77 1.18 18.54
N THR A 329 17.69 1.15 17.22
CA THR A 329 17.04 0.09 16.46
C THR A 329 18.02 -0.40 15.39
N ILE A 330 18.16 -1.71 15.23
CA ILE A 330 18.96 -2.37 14.19
C ILE A 330 18.04 -3.39 13.53
N GLY A 331 17.66 -3.14 12.27
CA GLY A 331 16.68 -3.99 11.59
C GLY A 331 15.35 -4.05 12.34
N ASN A 332 14.99 -5.26 12.77
CA ASN A 332 13.80 -5.53 13.58
C ASN A 332 14.08 -5.54 15.09
N ASP A 333 15.29 -5.29 15.58
CA ASP A 333 15.61 -5.32 17.01
C ASP A 333 15.79 -3.89 17.56
N GLY A 334 15.22 -3.59 18.74
CA GLY A 334 15.37 -2.24 19.29
C GLY A 334 15.06 -2.08 20.77
N GLY A 335 15.45 -0.94 21.30
CA GLY A 335 15.17 -0.57 22.69
C GLY A 335 15.53 0.87 22.99
N ASN A 336 15.04 1.37 24.13
CA ASN A 336 15.28 2.74 24.56
C ASN A 336 15.61 2.82 26.05
N THR A 337 16.18 3.96 26.45
CA THR A 337 16.32 4.34 27.86
C THR A 337 16.04 5.82 28.03
N ILE A 338 15.51 6.19 29.20
CA ILE A 338 15.05 7.56 29.49
C ILE A 338 15.98 8.24 30.52
N ARG A 339 16.93 7.53 31.16
CA ARG A 339 17.68 8.05 32.32
C ARG A 339 19.16 8.32 32.03
N VAL A 340 19.45 9.37 31.28
CA VAL A 340 20.82 9.89 31.24
C VAL A 340 20.92 11.36 31.64
N LYS A 341 21.79 11.64 32.61
CA LYS A 341 22.26 12.99 32.91
C LYS A 341 23.16 13.45 31.76
N ALA A 342 22.70 14.42 30.97
CA ALA A 342 23.61 15.21 30.15
C ALA A 342 24.58 15.94 31.09
N LYS A 343 25.87 15.62 31.01
CA LYS A 343 26.91 16.42 31.67
C LYS A 343 27.08 17.68 30.84
N ARG A 344 26.37 18.75 31.21
CA ARG A 344 26.71 20.10 30.72
C ARG A 344 27.92 20.54 31.53
N ASP A 345 29.02 20.85 30.85
CA ASP A 345 30.13 21.53 31.50
C ASP A 345 29.68 22.98 31.76
N ASP A 346 29.36 23.26 33.02
CA ASP A 346 29.13 24.62 33.57
C ASP A 346 30.47 25.38 33.67
#